data_AF-A0A117IXG4-F1
#
_entry.id   AF-A0A117IXG4-F1
#
_cell.length_a   1.000
_cell.length_b   1.000
_cell.length_c   1.000
_cell.angle_alpha   90.00
_cell.angle_beta   90.00
_cell.angle_gamma   90.00
#
_symmetry.space_group_name_H-M   'P 1'
#
loop_
_entity.id
_entity.type
_entity.pdbx_description
1 polymer ?
#
loop_
_entity_poly.entity_id
_entity_poly.type
_entity_poly.pdbx_seq_one_letter_code
_entity_poly.pdbx_strand_id
1 'polypeptide(L)'
;MIRFAEQCCRTRRPEDLFHLVERWASRTDRGAAVRAAAHLLKYGVHDHRIGRDCRNRIYKWATDRNISKGLRRVLISVCFAVLPVRHPYAAMVRLHHLATHEGPGTEAREALVELALGDHRLHRWMLGRLARPGTQRNRGTDLALFLPLTDPARLLAVGGRAVPLVAEAEVVRSLVDGWRGVLRDVAWEAWRRPVYAWLGACVSAETRYAHLLLDVLVEACQESSEAQVRLYATARSWATGCSPGDASRGAVAEVVMQKISESQRSNRAAGNEEAPAP
;
A
#
# COMPACT_ATOMS: atom_id res chain seq x y z
N MET A 1 12.84 31.09 -15.19
CA MET A 1 12.62 30.20 -14.02
C MET A 1 13.90 29.50 -13.59
N ILE A 2 14.60 28.80 -14.49
CA ILE A 2 15.87 28.11 -14.18
C ILE A 2 16.91 29.06 -13.58
N ARG A 3 17.12 30.24 -14.19
CA ARG A 3 18.03 31.28 -13.65
C ARG A 3 17.72 31.75 -12.22
N PHE A 4 16.44 31.75 -11.82
CA PHE A 4 16.07 32.12 -10.45
C PHE A 4 16.38 30.99 -9.47
N ALA A 5 16.05 29.74 -9.83
CA ALA A 5 16.41 28.57 -9.03
C ALA A 5 17.93 28.47 -8.84
N GLU A 6 18.69 28.64 -9.93
CA GLU A 6 20.15 28.67 -9.91
C GLU A 6 20.68 29.78 -9.01
N GLN A 7 20.06 30.97 -9.03
CA GLN A 7 20.47 32.07 -8.18
C GLN A 7 20.20 31.77 -6.69
N CYS A 8 19.03 31.24 -6.33
CA CYS A 8 18.74 30.82 -4.95
C CYS A 8 19.70 29.71 -4.46
N CYS A 9 20.01 28.74 -5.33
CA CYS A 9 21.00 27.70 -5.03
C CYS A 9 22.40 28.30 -4.83
N ARG A 10 22.81 29.24 -5.70
CA ARG A 10 24.11 29.90 -5.65
C ARG A 10 24.28 30.75 -4.39
N THR A 11 23.23 31.45 -3.97
CA THR A 11 23.24 32.31 -2.78
C THR A 11 22.93 31.57 -1.49
N ARG A 12 22.65 30.26 -1.54
CA ARG A 12 22.25 29.43 -0.38
C ARG A 12 21.05 30.02 0.39
N ARG A 13 20.04 30.50 -0.34
CA ARG A 13 18.80 31.05 0.23
C ARG A 13 17.60 30.15 -0.10
N PRO A 14 17.51 28.94 0.49
CA PRO A 14 16.41 28.01 0.22
C PRO A 14 15.03 28.56 0.64
N GLU A 15 14.98 29.47 1.60
CA GLU A 15 13.74 30.10 2.10
C GLU A 15 13.02 30.90 1.02
N ASP A 16 13.75 31.68 0.22
CA ASP A 16 13.16 32.46 -0.88
C ASP A 16 12.54 31.54 -1.94
N LEU A 17 13.19 30.40 -2.21
CA LEU A 17 12.67 29.36 -3.10
C LEU A 17 11.38 28.76 -2.53
N PHE A 18 11.33 28.46 -1.24
CA PHE A 18 10.15 27.89 -0.59
C PHE A 18 8.96 28.86 -0.62
N HIS A 19 9.19 30.13 -0.32
CA HIS A 19 8.14 31.15 -0.42
C HIS A 19 7.59 31.29 -1.84
N LEU A 20 8.46 31.21 -2.86
CA LEU A 20 8.02 31.28 -4.24
C LEU A 20 7.20 30.05 -4.65
N VAL A 21 7.63 28.86 -4.22
CA VAL A 21 6.90 27.60 -4.44
C VAL A 21 5.50 27.68 -3.81
N GLU A 22 5.38 28.09 -2.55
CA GLU A 22 4.09 28.24 -1.87
C GLU A 22 3.19 29.26 -2.57
N ARG A 23 3.75 30.43 -2.94
CA ARG A 23 3.00 31.50 -3.62
C ARG A 23 2.52 31.09 -5.01
N TRP A 24 3.28 30.31 -5.76
CA TRP A 24 2.86 29.85 -7.08
C TRP A 24 1.89 28.69 -6.98
N ALA A 25 2.09 27.81 -6.00
CA ALA A 25 1.21 26.69 -5.74
C ALA A 25 -0.18 27.11 -5.21
N SER A 26 -0.31 28.28 -4.57
CA SER A 26 -1.62 28.80 -4.17
C SER A 26 -2.46 29.37 -5.32
N ARG A 27 -1.87 29.61 -6.51
CA ARG A 27 -2.55 30.13 -7.70
C ARG A 27 -3.08 29.00 -8.58
N THR A 28 -4.01 28.22 -8.04
CA THR A 28 -4.51 26.99 -8.68
C THR A 28 -5.29 27.20 -9.96
N ASP A 29 -5.79 28.42 -10.21
CA ASP A 29 -6.40 28.88 -11.46
C ASP A 29 -5.41 28.87 -12.64
N ARG A 30 -4.10 28.83 -12.35
CA ARG A 30 -3.03 28.85 -13.35
C ARG A 30 -2.21 27.58 -13.28
N GLY A 31 -2.61 26.53 -14.00
CA GLY A 31 -1.87 25.25 -14.06
C GLY A 31 -0.38 25.40 -14.42
N ALA A 32 0.00 26.44 -15.17
CA ALA A 32 1.39 26.78 -15.45
C ALA A 32 2.19 27.17 -14.18
N ALA A 33 1.57 27.84 -13.20
CA ALA A 33 2.22 28.23 -11.94
C ALA A 33 2.52 27.02 -11.05
N VAL A 34 1.61 26.04 -11.01
CA VAL A 34 1.83 24.76 -10.30
C VAL A 34 2.99 23.99 -10.93
N ARG A 35 3.05 23.89 -12.27
CA ARG A 35 4.17 23.24 -12.97
C ARG A 35 5.50 23.98 -12.73
N ALA A 36 5.46 25.31 -12.74
CA ALA A 36 6.61 26.15 -12.44
C ALA A 36 7.16 25.90 -11.03
N ALA A 37 6.27 25.80 -10.03
CA ALA A 37 6.62 25.50 -8.65
C ALA A 37 7.25 24.09 -8.51
N ALA A 38 6.69 23.08 -9.17
CA ALA A 38 7.27 21.73 -9.22
C ALA A 38 8.66 21.72 -9.85
N HIS A 39 8.85 22.49 -10.93
CA HIS A 39 10.15 22.62 -11.59
C HIS A 39 11.20 23.26 -10.68
N LEU A 40 10.85 24.36 -9.97
CA LEU A 40 11.75 24.98 -9.00
C LEU A 40 12.20 23.99 -7.91
N LEU A 41 11.24 23.25 -7.36
CA LEU A 41 11.52 22.30 -6.29
C LEU A 41 12.36 21.11 -6.78
N LYS A 42 12.14 20.66 -8.02
CA LYS A 42 12.98 19.66 -8.69
C LYS A 42 14.44 20.10 -8.76
N TYR A 43 14.72 21.34 -9.17
CA TYR A 43 16.09 21.87 -9.20
C TYR A 43 16.70 21.90 -7.80
N GLY A 44 15.98 22.44 -6.82
CA GLY A 44 16.48 22.53 -5.44
C GLY A 44 16.83 21.17 -4.84
N VAL A 45 16.00 20.15 -5.08
CA VAL A 45 16.23 18.78 -4.56
C VAL A 45 17.52 18.14 -5.06
N HIS A 46 17.94 18.44 -6.30
CA HIS A 46 19.16 17.90 -6.90
C HIS A 46 20.40 18.73 -6.64
N ASP A 47 20.25 19.95 -6.14
CA ASP A 47 21.38 20.83 -5.84
C ASP A 47 22.12 20.34 -4.57
N HIS A 48 23.45 20.26 -4.65
CA HIS A 48 24.29 19.76 -3.56
C HIS A 48 24.34 20.71 -2.34
N ARG A 49 24.03 21.99 -2.53
CA ARG A 49 24.11 23.04 -1.50
C ARG A 49 22.84 23.12 -0.69
N ILE A 50 21.68 23.04 -1.36
CA ILE A 50 20.36 23.24 -0.71
C ILE A 50 19.46 21.99 -0.74
N GLY A 51 19.88 20.89 -1.38
CA GLY A 51 19.01 19.73 -1.56
C GLY A 51 18.56 19.07 -0.25
N ARG A 52 19.36 19.12 0.80
CA ARG A 52 18.95 18.66 2.15
C ARG A 52 17.79 19.50 2.67
N ASP A 53 17.89 20.82 2.57
CA ASP A 53 16.86 21.74 3.04
C ASP A 53 15.57 21.58 2.24
N CYS A 54 15.67 21.41 0.91
CA CYS A 54 14.52 21.11 0.06
C CYS A 54 13.83 19.81 0.48
N ARG A 55 14.59 18.73 0.69
CA ARG A 55 14.00 17.44 1.14
C ARG A 55 13.34 17.55 2.51
N ASN A 56 13.94 18.29 3.44
CA ASN A 56 13.37 18.53 4.77
C ASN A 56 12.09 19.36 4.69
N ARG A 57 12.07 20.40 3.85
CA ARG A 57 10.88 21.23 3.63
C ARG A 57 9.73 20.43 2.99
N ILE A 58 10.02 19.62 1.99
CA ILE A 58 9.04 18.71 1.38
C ILE A 58 8.42 17.78 2.43
N TYR A 59 9.24 17.24 3.34
CA TYR A 59 8.72 16.40 4.42
C TYR A 59 7.76 17.16 5.33
N LYS A 60 8.16 18.36 5.79
CA LYS A 60 7.30 19.21 6.62
C LYS A 60 5.96 19.51 5.96
N TRP A 61 5.98 19.87 4.67
CA TRP A 61 4.74 20.11 3.92
C TRP A 61 3.91 18.84 3.73
N ALA A 62 4.52 17.68 3.45
CA ALA A 62 3.79 16.42 3.29
C ALA A 62 3.08 15.98 4.58
N THR A 63 3.68 16.27 5.75
CA THR A 63 3.09 15.98 7.06
C THR A 63 2.03 16.99 7.50
N ASP A 64 1.94 18.15 6.84
CA ASP A 64 0.95 19.19 7.16
C ASP A 64 -0.37 18.93 6.42
N ARG A 65 -1.47 18.91 7.18
CA ARG A 65 -2.83 18.70 6.65
C ARG A 65 -3.40 19.94 5.97
N ASN A 66 -2.87 21.12 6.29
CA ASN A 66 -3.43 22.42 5.92
C ASN A 66 -2.78 23.04 4.67
N ILE A 67 -1.99 22.26 3.92
CA ILE A 67 -1.40 22.73 2.66
C ILE A 67 -2.46 22.96 1.58
N SER A 68 -2.22 23.93 0.70
CA SER A 68 -3.11 24.22 -0.43
C SER A 68 -3.17 23.04 -1.41
N LYS A 69 -4.29 22.92 -2.14
CA LYS A 69 -4.45 21.88 -3.18
C LYS A 69 -3.35 21.93 -4.25
N GLY A 70 -2.93 23.12 -4.65
CA GLY A 70 -1.84 23.25 -5.63
C GLY A 70 -0.48 22.87 -5.05
N LEU A 71 -0.21 23.18 -3.77
CA LEU A 71 1.04 22.75 -3.13
C LEU A 71 1.08 21.23 -3.02
N ARG A 72 -0.05 20.62 -2.67
CA ARG A 72 -0.19 19.17 -2.67
C ARG A 72 0.15 18.53 -4.02
N ARG A 73 -0.39 19.05 -5.13
CA ARG A 73 -0.04 18.59 -6.49
C ARG A 73 1.45 18.73 -6.81
N VAL A 74 2.08 19.84 -6.40
CA VAL A 74 3.54 20.02 -6.52
C VAL A 74 4.28 18.91 -5.77
N LEU A 75 3.89 18.62 -4.53
CA LEU A 75 4.54 17.59 -3.72
C LEU A 75 4.34 16.19 -4.29
N ILE A 76 3.14 15.85 -4.77
CA ILE A 76 2.87 14.56 -5.42
C ILE A 76 3.80 14.42 -6.64
N SER A 77 3.83 15.41 -7.53
CA SER A 77 4.69 15.39 -8.72
C SER A 77 6.17 15.22 -8.38
N VAL A 78 6.69 15.95 -7.39
CA VAL A 78 8.11 15.86 -7.00
C VAL A 78 8.42 14.55 -6.27
N CYS A 79 7.52 14.08 -5.40
CA CYS A 79 7.71 12.81 -4.68
C CYS A 79 7.52 11.60 -5.59
N PHE A 80 6.75 11.70 -6.68
CA PHE A 80 6.56 10.60 -7.62
C PHE A 80 7.65 10.57 -8.69
N ALA A 81 7.98 11.71 -9.30
CA ALA A 81 8.84 11.73 -10.50
C ALA A 81 10.30 12.13 -10.25
N VAL A 82 10.63 12.74 -9.11
CA VAL A 82 11.95 13.35 -8.88
C VAL A 82 12.70 12.69 -7.74
N LEU A 83 12.10 12.68 -6.54
CA LEU A 83 12.74 12.12 -5.35
C LEU A 83 13.13 10.64 -5.50
N PRO A 84 12.33 9.76 -6.14
CA PRO A 84 12.65 8.34 -6.17
C PRO A 84 13.97 7.99 -6.84
N VAL A 85 14.45 8.85 -7.75
CA VAL A 85 15.73 8.64 -8.47
C VAL A 85 16.91 8.47 -7.51
N ARG A 86 16.92 9.17 -6.38
CA ARG A 86 18.01 9.09 -5.37
C ARG A 86 17.53 8.72 -3.98
N HIS A 87 16.24 8.88 -3.69
CA HIS A 87 15.67 8.75 -2.36
C HIS A 87 14.28 8.07 -2.39
N PRO A 88 14.17 6.83 -2.91
CA PRO A 88 12.89 6.15 -3.13
C PRO A 88 12.08 5.93 -1.86
N TYR A 89 12.68 5.41 -0.78
CA TYR A 89 11.99 5.26 0.51
C TYR A 89 11.50 6.60 1.08
N ALA A 90 12.30 7.66 0.94
CA ALA A 90 11.96 8.98 1.43
C ALA A 90 10.75 9.55 0.67
N ALA A 91 10.69 9.29 -0.64
CA ALA A 91 9.60 9.67 -1.51
C ALA A 91 8.30 8.94 -1.13
N MET A 92 8.37 7.64 -0.88
CA MET A 92 7.23 6.84 -0.45
C MET A 92 6.65 7.27 0.89
N VAL A 93 7.51 7.60 1.88
CA VAL A 93 7.03 8.13 3.18
C VAL A 93 6.22 9.41 2.96
N ARG A 94 6.68 10.30 2.09
CA ARG A 94 6.01 11.58 1.83
C ARG A 94 4.70 11.37 1.08
N LEU A 95 4.68 10.52 0.06
CA LEU A 95 3.45 10.14 -0.64
C LEU A 95 2.46 9.43 0.30
N HIS A 96 2.94 8.61 1.23
CA HIS A 96 2.10 8.00 2.27
C HIS A 96 1.43 9.05 3.15
N HIS A 97 2.18 10.04 3.67
CA HIS A 97 1.58 11.15 4.42
C HIS A 97 0.52 11.90 3.59
N LEU A 98 0.83 12.25 2.34
CA LEU A 98 -0.12 12.91 1.44
C LEU A 98 -1.38 12.07 1.20
N ALA A 99 -1.22 10.78 0.94
CA ALA A 99 -2.30 9.81 0.73
C ALA A 99 -3.18 9.63 1.98
N THR A 100 -2.60 9.67 3.19
CA THR A 100 -3.37 9.59 4.44
C THR A 100 -4.17 10.85 4.73
N HIS A 101 -3.75 11.98 4.17
CA HIS A 101 -4.47 13.25 4.28
C HIS A 101 -5.56 13.41 3.21
N GLU A 102 -5.65 12.47 2.26
CA GLU A 102 -6.64 12.46 1.20
C GLU A 102 -7.62 11.29 1.33
N GLY A 103 -8.82 11.46 0.78
CA GLY A 103 -9.81 10.40 0.68
C GLY A 103 -9.43 9.32 -0.36
N PRO A 104 -10.26 8.28 -0.54
CA PRO A 104 -10.08 7.29 -1.59
C PRO A 104 -10.09 7.90 -3.00
N GLY A 105 -9.35 7.27 -3.94
CA GLY A 105 -9.36 7.65 -5.36
C GLY A 105 -8.66 8.97 -5.69
N THR A 106 -7.68 9.37 -4.89
CA THR A 106 -6.95 10.63 -5.10
C THR A 106 -5.56 10.41 -5.68
N GLU A 107 -5.05 11.47 -6.32
CA GLU A 107 -3.77 11.51 -7.02
C GLU A 107 -2.59 11.05 -6.13
N ALA A 108 -2.60 11.37 -4.81
CA ALA A 108 -1.54 10.92 -3.92
C ALA A 108 -1.57 9.40 -3.66
N ARG A 109 -2.76 8.80 -3.61
CA ARG A 109 -2.91 7.35 -3.41
C ARG A 109 -2.46 6.59 -4.65
N GLU A 110 -2.88 7.05 -5.82
CA GLU A 110 -2.47 6.45 -7.10
C GLU A 110 -0.96 6.53 -7.27
N ALA A 111 -0.35 7.70 -7.06
CA ALA A 111 1.10 7.87 -7.13
C ALA A 111 1.85 7.00 -6.12
N LEU A 112 1.31 6.82 -4.90
CA LEU A 112 1.90 5.94 -3.89
C LEU A 112 1.88 4.48 -4.33
N VAL A 113 0.73 4.01 -4.80
CA VAL A 113 0.54 2.62 -5.25
C VAL A 113 1.40 2.34 -6.47
N GLU A 114 1.40 3.24 -7.45
CA GLU A 114 2.24 3.12 -8.65
C GLU A 114 3.72 3.08 -8.31
N LEU A 115 4.20 3.98 -7.44
CA LEU A 115 5.59 3.99 -7.01
C LEU A 115 5.97 2.71 -6.25
N ALA A 116 5.09 2.22 -5.38
CA ALA A 116 5.34 1.00 -4.62
C ALA A 116 5.37 -0.23 -5.52
N LEU A 117 4.45 -0.34 -6.50
CA LEU A 117 4.38 -1.48 -7.41
C LEU A 117 5.44 -1.45 -8.52
N GLY A 118 6.03 -0.29 -8.80
CA GLY A 118 7.08 -0.12 -9.81
C GLY A 118 8.44 -0.72 -9.41
N ASP A 119 8.67 -0.98 -8.13
CA ASP A 119 9.92 -1.57 -7.62
C ASP A 119 9.62 -2.56 -6.48
N HIS A 120 10.07 -3.81 -6.62
CA HIS A 120 9.79 -4.88 -5.66
C HIS A 120 10.28 -4.59 -4.23
N ARG A 121 11.41 -3.88 -4.06
CA ARG A 121 11.92 -3.51 -2.73
C ARG A 121 11.02 -2.48 -2.08
N LEU A 122 10.49 -1.57 -2.86
CA LEU A 122 9.49 -0.58 -2.43
C LEU A 122 8.17 -1.28 -2.11
N HIS A 123 7.72 -2.20 -2.95
CA HIS A 123 6.51 -3.01 -2.71
C HIS A 123 6.59 -3.74 -1.37
N ARG A 124 7.65 -4.52 -1.15
CA ARG A 124 7.92 -5.23 0.11
C ARG A 124 7.91 -4.28 1.31
N TRP A 125 8.62 -3.16 1.20
CA TRP A 125 8.71 -2.19 2.29
C TRP A 125 7.36 -1.55 2.62
N MET A 126 6.55 -1.23 1.61
CA MET A 126 5.23 -0.62 1.84
C MET A 126 4.25 -1.62 2.45
N LEU A 127 4.25 -2.88 2.00
CA LEU A 127 3.46 -3.94 2.63
C LEU A 127 3.77 -4.04 4.12
N GLY A 128 5.05 -4.15 4.48
CA GLY A 128 5.47 -4.21 5.88
C GLY A 128 5.16 -2.94 6.67
N ARG A 129 5.17 -1.78 6.03
CA ARG A 129 4.83 -0.50 6.69
C ARG A 129 3.33 -0.41 7.03
N LEU A 130 2.45 -0.76 6.10
CA LEU A 130 0.99 -0.63 6.25
C LEU A 130 0.38 -1.77 7.09
N ALA A 131 1.05 -2.93 7.11
CA ALA A 131 0.66 -4.07 7.94
C ALA A 131 0.86 -3.81 9.44
N ARG A 132 1.91 -3.05 9.80
CA ARG A 132 2.22 -2.72 11.19
C ARG A 132 1.05 -1.96 11.83
N PRO A 133 0.73 -2.25 13.10
CA PRO A 133 -0.22 -1.44 13.86
C PRO A 133 0.34 -0.01 13.98
N GLY A 134 -0.14 0.89 13.14
CA GLY A 134 0.13 2.32 13.25
C GLY A 134 -0.65 2.95 14.39
N THR A 135 -0.64 4.28 14.48
CA THR A 135 -1.57 4.98 15.36
C THR A 135 -3.02 4.66 14.94
N GLN A 136 -3.88 4.33 15.90
CA GLN A 136 -5.29 3.96 15.66
C GLN A 136 -6.02 4.93 14.71
N ARG A 137 -5.67 6.22 14.78
CA ARG A 137 -6.24 7.30 13.95
C ARG A 137 -6.13 7.08 12.44
N ASN A 138 -5.05 6.46 11.94
CA ASN A 138 -4.82 6.27 10.50
C ASN A 138 -5.05 4.82 10.06
N ARG A 139 -5.40 3.92 10.97
CA ARG A 139 -5.45 2.48 10.72
C ARG A 139 -6.34 2.10 9.54
N GLY A 140 -7.56 2.65 9.49
CA GLY A 140 -8.49 2.40 8.38
C GLY A 140 -7.96 2.90 7.03
N THR A 141 -7.26 4.03 6.99
CA THR A 141 -6.64 4.55 5.77
C THR A 141 -5.46 3.70 5.32
N ASP A 142 -4.62 3.26 6.25
CA ASP A 142 -3.49 2.38 5.95
C ASP A 142 -3.96 1.03 5.41
N LEU A 143 -5.05 0.47 5.96
CA LEU A 143 -5.68 -0.76 5.46
C LEU A 143 -6.29 -0.58 4.06
N ALA A 144 -6.91 0.58 3.79
CA ALA A 144 -7.40 0.90 2.46
C ALA A 144 -6.27 1.06 1.43
N LEU A 145 -5.10 1.57 1.84
CA LEU A 145 -3.90 1.64 1.01
C LEU A 145 -3.21 0.29 0.83
N PHE A 146 -3.34 -0.60 1.81
CA PHE A 146 -2.77 -1.94 1.78
C PHE A 146 -3.43 -2.79 0.69
N LEU A 147 -4.76 -2.74 0.57
CA LEU A 147 -5.52 -3.58 -0.37
C LEU A 147 -5.02 -3.54 -1.83
N PRO A 148 -4.81 -2.39 -2.49
CA PRO A 148 -4.25 -2.34 -3.85
C PRO A 148 -2.86 -2.98 -3.99
N LEU A 149 -2.06 -3.01 -2.91
CA LEU A 149 -0.74 -3.62 -2.91
C LEU A 149 -0.78 -5.13 -2.75
N THR A 150 -1.95 -5.71 -2.48
CA THR A 150 -2.12 -7.15 -2.36
C THR A 150 -2.48 -7.83 -3.67
N ASP A 151 -2.41 -7.14 -4.82
CA ASP A 151 -2.72 -7.75 -6.12
C ASP A 151 -1.94 -9.06 -6.33
N PRO A 152 -2.62 -10.22 -6.41
CA PRO A 152 -1.96 -11.51 -6.49
C PRO A 152 -1.11 -11.66 -7.75
N ALA A 153 -1.46 -10.99 -8.87
CA ALA A 153 -0.63 -11.02 -10.08
C ALA A 153 0.76 -10.40 -9.82
N ARG A 154 0.83 -9.35 -8.99
CA ARG A 154 2.09 -8.70 -8.60
C ARG A 154 2.86 -9.53 -7.57
N LEU A 155 2.15 -10.15 -6.63
CA LEU A 155 2.76 -11.00 -5.60
C LEU A 155 3.36 -12.29 -6.20
N LEU A 156 2.69 -12.87 -7.20
CA LEU A 156 3.10 -14.09 -7.90
C LEU A 156 4.10 -13.85 -9.03
N ALA A 157 4.21 -12.62 -9.55
CA ALA A 157 5.23 -12.30 -10.54
C ALA A 157 6.62 -12.62 -9.97
N VAL A 158 7.49 -13.24 -10.77
CA VAL A 158 8.88 -13.52 -10.40
C VAL A 158 9.80 -12.38 -10.86
N GLY A 159 9.55 -11.77 -12.02
CA GLY A 159 10.12 -10.47 -12.41
C GLY A 159 11.59 -10.25 -12.06
N GLY A 160 12.49 -11.10 -12.58
CA GLY A 160 13.94 -11.04 -12.35
C GLY A 160 14.44 -11.59 -11.01
N ARG A 161 13.57 -12.13 -10.15
CA ARG A 161 13.91 -12.72 -8.84
C ARG A 161 14.05 -14.24 -8.93
N ALA A 162 14.58 -14.84 -7.85
CA ALA A 162 14.61 -16.29 -7.68
C ALA A 162 13.23 -16.88 -7.30
N VAL A 163 12.44 -16.13 -6.53
CA VAL A 163 11.12 -16.54 -6.02
C VAL A 163 10.11 -15.37 -6.07
N PRO A 164 8.80 -15.65 -6.15
CA PRO A 164 7.76 -14.64 -6.06
C PRO A 164 7.72 -13.99 -4.66
N LEU A 165 7.09 -12.80 -4.54
CA LEU A 165 7.07 -12.05 -3.27
C LEU A 165 6.31 -12.82 -2.19
N VAL A 166 5.24 -13.53 -2.58
CA VAL A 166 4.43 -14.35 -1.67
C VAL A 166 5.20 -15.53 -1.06
N ALA A 167 6.38 -15.88 -1.59
CA ALA A 167 7.25 -16.90 -1.02
C ALA A 167 8.26 -16.35 0.00
N GLU A 168 8.35 -15.02 0.16
CA GLU A 168 9.28 -14.39 1.11
C GLU A 168 8.65 -14.31 2.51
N ALA A 169 9.30 -14.91 3.52
CA ALA A 169 8.75 -14.99 4.88
C ALA A 169 8.36 -13.64 5.51
N GLU A 170 9.14 -12.57 5.25
CA GLU A 170 8.79 -11.22 5.74
C GLU A 170 7.55 -10.64 5.05
N VAL A 171 7.38 -10.93 3.76
CA VAL A 171 6.22 -10.50 2.99
C VAL A 171 4.98 -11.26 3.46
N VAL A 172 5.08 -12.58 3.65
CA VAL A 172 3.99 -13.41 4.18
C VAL A 172 3.51 -12.88 5.53
N ARG A 173 4.41 -12.62 6.49
CA ARG A 173 4.04 -12.04 7.79
C ARG A 173 3.31 -10.70 7.63
N SER A 174 3.83 -9.82 6.77
CA SER A 174 3.21 -8.53 6.50
C SER A 174 1.83 -8.68 5.84
N LEU A 175 1.67 -9.65 4.95
CA LEU A 175 0.39 -9.94 4.31
C LEU A 175 -0.63 -10.47 5.32
N VAL A 176 -0.23 -11.42 6.18
CA VAL A 176 -1.08 -11.97 7.25
C VAL A 176 -1.54 -10.87 8.20
N ASP A 177 -0.62 -10.04 8.70
CA ASP A 177 -0.95 -8.94 9.62
C ASP A 177 -1.86 -7.87 8.97
N GLY A 178 -1.58 -7.54 7.71
CA GLY A 178 -2.40 -6.61 6.93
C GLY A 178 -3.80 -7.15 6.70
N TRP A 179 -3.92 -8.39 6.21
CA TRP A 179 -5.21 -9.05 5.99
C TRP A 179 -6.00 -9.26 7.27
N ARG A 180 -5.35 -9.61 8.39
CA ARG A 180 -6.00 -9.72 9.70
C ARG A 180 -6.67 -8.40 10.07
N GLY A 181 -5.97 -7.29 9.87
CA GLY A 181 -6.53 -5.95 10.05
C GLY A 181 -7.67 -5.64 9.08
N VAL A 182 -7.53 -5.97 7.79
CA VAL A 182 -8.60 -5.76 6.79
C VAL A 182 -9.86 -6.51 7.18
N LEU A 183 -9.76 -7.80 7.47
CA LEU A 183 -10.92 -8.66 7.73
C LEU A 183 -11.66 -8.26 9.01
N ARG A 184 -10.95 -7.67 9.98
CA ARG A 184 -11.51 -7.18 11.24
C ARG A 184 -12.08 -5.76 11.14
N ASP A 185 -11.32 -4.83 10.55
CA ASP A 185 -11.55 -3.39 10.69
C ASP A 185 -12.14 -2.74 9.42
N VAL A 186 -12.19 -3.44 8.29
CA VAL A 186 -12.66 -2.92 7.00
C VAL A 186 -13.97 -3.58 6.58
N ALA A 187 -14.90 -2.77 6.05
CA ALA A 187 -16.18 -3.25 5.54
C ALA A 187 -16.03 -4.30 4.43
N TRP A 188 -16.90 -5.29 4.42
CA TRP A 188 -16.88 -6.44 3.50
C TRP A 188 -16.82 -6.03 2.03
N GLU A 189 -17.55 -4.98 1.65
CA GLU A 189 -17.65 -4.49 0.28
C GLU A 189 -16.30 -4.04 -0.29
N ALA A 190 -15.41 -3.54 0.58
CA ALA A 190 -14.10 -3.04 0.18
C ALA A 190 -13.09 -4.16 -0.04
N TRP A 191 -13.18 -5.27 0.71
CA TRP A 191 -12.20 -6.36 0.61
C TRP A 191 -12.70 -7.60 -0.16
N ARG A 192 -14.01 -7.73 -0.44
CA ARG A 192 -14.55 -8.86 -1.23
C ARG A 192 -13.90 -9.01 -2.60
N ARG A 193 -13.69 -7.89 -3.32
CA ARG A 193 -13.10 -7.89 -4.67
C ARG A 193 -11.62 -8.29 -4.63
N PRO A 194 -10.79 -7.71 -3.74
CA PRO A 194 -9.44 -8.22 -3.49
C PRO A 194 -9.39 -9.73 -3.19
N VAL A 195 -10.27 -10.26 -2.33
CA VAL A 195 -10.34 -11.71 -2.07
C VAL A 195 -10.71 -12.50 -3.33
N TYR A 196 -11.65 -12.02 -4.14
CA TYR A 196 -12.00 -12.68 -5.41
C TYR A 196 -10.81 -12.73 -6.38
N ALA A 197 -9.98 -11.69 -6.42
CA ALA A 197 -8.76 -11.69 -7.21
C ALA A 197 -7.78 -12.76 -6.71
N TRP A 198 -7.62 -12.92 -5.39
CA TRP A 198 -6.77 -13.95 -4.79
C TRP A 198 -7.26 -15.37 -5.13
N LEU A 199 -8.56 -15.61 -4.98
CA LEU A 199 -9.17 -16.90 -5.34
C LEU A 199 -9.05 -17.19 -6.84
N GLY A 200 -9.25 -16.18 -7.68
CA GLY A 200 -9.05 -16.28 -9.13
C GLY A 200 -7.60 -16.61 -9.50
N ALA A 201 -6.63 -15.97 -8.84
CA ALA A 201 -5.22 -16.27 -9.07
C ALA A 201 -4.87 -17.72 -8.70
N CYS A 202 -5.52 -18.32 -7.70
CA CYS A 202 -5.31 -19.72 -7.34
C CYS A 202 -5.77 -20.70 -8.43
N VAL A 203 -6.70 -20.32 -9.29
CA VAL A 203 -7.14 -21.15 -10.43
C VAL A 203 -6.08 -21.20 -11.53
N SER A 204 -5.33 -20.11 -11.72
CA SER A 204 -4.38 -19.96 -12.82
C SER A 204 -2.91 -20.17 -12.42
N ALA A 205 -2.59 -20.13 -11.13
CA ALA A 205 -1.22 -20.24 -10.63
C ALA A 205 -0.74 -21.70 -10.55
N GLU A 206 0.59 -21.87 -10.56
CA GLU A 206 1.21 -23.13 -10.14
C GLU A 206 0.70 -23.53 -8.76
N THR A 207 0.33 -24.81 -8.59
CA THR A 207 -0.29 -25.34 -7.37
C THR A 207 0.45 -24.93 -6.09
N ARG A 208 1.80 -24.94 -6.11
CA ARG A 208 2.63 -24.57 -4.95
C ARG A 208 2.41 -23.13 -4.46
N TYR A 209 2.20 -22.17 -5.37
CA TYR A 209 2.05 -20.76 -4.99
C TYR A 209 0.58 -20.39 -4.76
N ALA A 210 -0.35 -21.11 -5.38
CA ALA A 210 -1.77 -21.01 -5.08
C ALA A 210 -2.04 -21.30 -3.59
N HIS A 211 -1.40 -22.33 -3.03
CA HIS A 211 -1.54 -22.65 -1.61
C HIS A 211 -1.04 -21.52 -0.70
N LEU A 212 0.08 -20.85 -1.02
CA LEU A 212 0.59 -19.74 -0.20
C LEU A 212 -0.38 -18.55 -0.11
N LEU A 213 -1.10 -18.24 -1.19
CA LEU A 213 -2.13 -17.19 -1.16
C LEU A 213 -3.29 -17.58 -0.23
N LEU A 214 -3.74 -18.83 -0.29
CA LEU A 214 -4.81 -19.31 0.58
C LEU A 214 -4.35 -19.37 2.04
N ASP A 215 -3.12 -19.82 2.28
CA ASP A 215 -2.53 -19.90 3.63
C ASP A 215 -2.50 -18.54 4.30
N VAL A 216 -2.10 -17.48 3.59
CA VAL A 216 -2.13 -16.11 4.11
C VAL A 216 -3.54 -15.68 4.54
N LEU A 217 -4.56 -15.94 3.71
CA LEU A 217 -5.94 -15.54 4.03
C LEU A 217 -6.51 -16.33 5.21
N VAL A 218 -6.20 -17.62 5.28
CA VAL A 218 -6.63 -18.49 6.39
C VAL A 218 -5.90 -18.13 7.68
N GLU A 219 -4.58 -17.90 7.61
CA GLU A 219 -3.77 -17.47 8.75
C GLU A 219 -4.25 -16.12 9.30
N ALA A 220 -4.60 -15.19 8.42
CA ALA A 220 -5.14 -13.88 8.79
C ALA A 220 -6.47 -13.93 9.55
N CYS A 221 -7.25 -15.02 9.44
CA CYS A 221 -8.54 -15.16 10.11
C CYS A 221 -8.53 -16.15 11.30
N GLN A 222 -7.40 -16.78 11.63
CA GLN A 222 -7.34 -17.83 12.66
C GLN A 222 -7.90 -17.40 14.03
N GLU A 223 -7.68 -16.15 14.41
CA GLU A 223 -8.09 -15.59 15.70
C GLU A 223 -9.56 -15.15 15.75
N SER A 224 -10.30 -15.20 14.64
CA SER A 224 -11.68 -14.71 14.57
C SER A 224 -12.59 -15.67 13.80
N SER A 225 -13.46 -16.36 14.54
CA SER A 225 -14.51 -17.21 13.97
C SER A 225 -15.42 -16.43 13.01
N GLU A 226 -15.70 -15.17 13.30
CA GLU A 226 -16.49 -14.31 12.41
C GLU A 226 -15.75 -14.05 11.08
N ALA A 227 -14.46 -13.72 11.14
CA ALA A 227 -13.65 -13.53 9.93
C ALA A 227 -13.55 -14.82 9.10
N GLN A 228 -13.43 -15.97 9.74
CA GLN A 228 -13.45 -17.28 9.07
C GLN A 228 -14.77 -17.53 8.34
N VAL A 229 -15.92 -17.33 9.01
CA VAL A 229 -17.25 -17.49 8.40
C VAL A 229 -17.43 -16.54 7.23
N ARG A 230 -17.04 -15.27 7.36
CA ARG A 230 -17.13 -14.27 6.29
C ARG A 230 -16.22 -14.61 5.10
N LEU A 231 -14.99 -15.08 5.37
CA LEU A 231 -14.04 -15.50 4.32
C LEU A 231 -14.61 -16.69 3.54
N TYR A 232 -15.11 -17.71 4.25
CA TYR A 232 -15.72 -18.88 3.61
C TYR A 232 -16.97 -18.51 2.79
N ALA A 233 -17.88 -17.70 3.35
CA ALA A 233 -19.06 -17.22 2.62
C ALA A 233 -18.68 -16.44 1.35
N THR A 234 -17.61 -15.63 1.42
CA THR A 234 -17.06 -14.89 0.28
C THR A 234 -16.49 -15.84 -0.77
N ALA A 235 -15.74 -16.86 -0.36
CA ALA A 235 -15.20 -17.88 -1.27
C ALA A 235 -16.30 -18.71 -1.96
N ARG A 236 -17.35 -19.07 -1.21
CA ARG A 236 -18.50 -19.79 -1.76
C ARG A 236 -19.30 -18.95 -2.75
N SER A 237 -19.57 -17.68 -2.41
CA SER A 237 -20.24 -16.74 -3.31
C SER A 237 -19.47 -16.54 -4.62
N TRP A 238 -18.14 -16.43 -4.53
CA TRP A 238 -17.27 -16.36 -5.71
C TRP A 238 -17.34 -17.61 -6.59
N ALA A 239 -17.35 -18.81 -5.99
CA ALA A 239 -17.45 -20.06 -6.74
C ALA A 239 -18.82 -20.22 -7.43
N THR A 240 -19.91 -19.80 -6.78
CA THR A 240 -21.28 -19.91 -7.33
C THR A 240 -21.65 -18.80 -8.31
N GLY A 241 -20.90 -17.69 -8.35
CA GLY A 241 -21.20 -16.53 -9.18
C GLY A 241 -20.87 -16.68 -10.67
N CYS A 242 -20.35 -17.84 -11.11
CA CYS A 242 -20.02 -18.14 -12.50
C CYS A 242 -20.85 -19.30 -13.05
N SER A 243 -20.84 -19.44 -14.39
CA SER A 243 -21.59 -20.49 -15.10
C SER A 243 -21.42 -21.86 -14.43
N PRO A 244 -22.50 -22.65 -14.29
CA PRO A 244 -22.42 -24.01 -13.76
C PRO A 244 -21.47 -24.84 -14.63
N GLY A 245 -20.28 -25.15 -14.11
CA GLY A 245 -19.24 -25.89 -14.86
C GLY A 245 -17.80 -25.55 -14.51
N ASP A 246 -17.54 -24.46 -13.77
CA ASP A 246 -16.18 -24.03 -13.42
C ASP A 246 -15.63 -24.82 -12.20
N ALA A 247 -15.43 -26.13 -12.38
CA ALA A 247 -15.06 -27.08 -11.32
C ALA A 247 -13.82 -26.65 -10.52
N SER A 248 -12.89 -25.95 -11.17
CA SER A 248 -11.68 -25.39 -10.55
C SER A 248 -11.99 -24.36 -9.45
N ARG A 249 -13.05 -23.55 -9.61
CA ARG A 249 -13.46 -22.59 -8.56
C ARG A 249 -14.08 -23.28 -7.37
N GLY A 250 -14.90 -24.30 -7.62
CA GLY A 250 -15.43 -25.17 -6.58
C GLY A 250 -14.31 -25.80 -5.75
N ALA A 251 -13.30 -26.36 -6.42
CA ALA A 251 -12.13 -26.94 -5.75
C ALA A 251 -11.39 -25.92 -4.87
N VAL A 252 -11.16 -24.69 -5.34
CA VAL A 252 -10.51 -23.64 -4.53
C VAL A 252 -11.34 -23.29 -3.28
N ALA A 253 -12.67 -23.16 -3.40
CA ALA A 253 -13.53 -22.88 -2.26
C ALA A 253 -13.54 -24.04 -1.24
N GLU A 254 -13.52 -25.29 -1.69
CA GLU A 254 -13.40 -26.47 -0.82
C GLU A 254 -12.04 -26.51 -0.11
N VAL A 255 -10.94 -26.16 -0.79
CA VAL A 255 -9.61 -26.05 -0.15
C VAL A 255 -9.61 -24.97 0.95
N VAL A 256 -10.28 -23.83 0.73
CA VAL A 256 -10.45 -22.81 1.78
C VAL A 256 -11.23 -23.38 2.98
N MET A 257 -12.32 -24.11 2.75
CA MET A 257 -13.11 -24.74 3.81
C MET A 257 -12.28 -25.76 4.60
N GLN A 258 -11.50 -26.58 3.91
CA GLN A 258 -10.63 -27.57 4.53
C GLN A 258 -9.60 -26.89 5.44
N LYS A 259 -8.88 -25.87 4.93
CA LYS A 259 -7.87 -25.15 5.71
C LYS A 259 -8.44 -24.41 6.92
N ILE A 260 -9.63 -23.80 6.79
CA ILE A 260 -10.33 -23.18 7.93
C ILE A 260 -10.70 -24.24 8.96
N SER A 261 -11.23 -25.40 8.53
CA SER A 261 -11.61 -26.49 9.43
C SER A 261 -10.41 -27.07 10.18
N GLU A 262 -9.28 -27.24 9.50
CA GLU A 262 -8.01 -27.67 10.10
C GLU A 262 -7.53 -26.67 11.15
N SER A 263 -7.53 -25.37 10.82
CA SER A 263 -7.17 -24.31 11.76
C SER A 263 -8.07 -24.29 13.01
N GLN A 264 -9.39 -24.45 12.84
CA GLN A 264 -10.34 -24.51 13.96
C GLN A 264 -10.08 -25.72 14.88
N ARG A 265 -9.73 -26.88 14.32
CA ARG A 265 -9.40 -28.09 15.09
C ARG A 265 -8.12 -27.89 15.90
N SER A 266 -7.08 -27.36 15.29
CA SER A 266 -5.80 -27.08 15.97
C SER A 266 -5.98 -26.08 17.11
N ASN A 267 -6.77 -25.03 16.91
CA ASN A 267 -7.01 -24.02 17.95
C ASN A 267 -7.84 -24.57 19.13
N ARG A 268 -8.82 -25.45 18.87
CA ARG A 268 -9.57 -26.15 19.93
C ARG A 268 -8.70 -27.14 20.72
N ALA A 269 -7.79 -27.83 20.06
CA ALA A 269 -6.86 -28.74 20.73
C ALA A 269 -5.91 -27.97 21.66
N ALA A 270 -5.35 -26.85 21.21
CA ALA A 270 -4.49 -25.99 22.02
C ALA A 270 -5.24 -25.34 23.21
N GLY A 271 -6.47 -24.87 23.00
CA GLY A 271 -7.29 -24.30 24.08
C GLY A 271 -7.74 -25.30 25.16
N ASN A 272 -7.78 -26.60 24.84
CA ASN A 272 -8.08 -27.65 25.82
C ASN A 272 -6.88 -28.07 26.68
N GLU A 273 -5.63 -27.78 26.26
CA GLU A 273 -4.41 -28.05 27.05
C GLU A 273 -4.11 -26.96 28.10
N GLU A 274 -4.69 -25.77 27.98
CA GLU A 274 -4.49 -24.64 28.92
C GLU A 274 -5.48 -24.59 30.10
N ALA A 275 -6.43 -25.51 30.21
CA ALA A 275 -7.31 -25.60 31.37
C ALA A 275 -6.68 -26.49 32.46
N PRO A 276 -6.19 -25.95 33.60
CA PRO A 276 -5.76 -26.79 34.70
C PRO A 276 -6.98 -27.54 35.28
N ALA A 277 -6.82 -28.83 35.50
CA ALA A 277 -7.77 -29.65 36.23
C ALA A 277 -7.94 -29.08 37.67
N PRO A 278 -9.17 -29.15 38.24
CA PRO A 278 -9.51 -28.54 39.53
C PRO A 278 -8.70 -29.10 40.71
#